data_AF-A0A972GHR6-F1
#
_entry.id   AF-A0A972GHR6-F1
#
_cell.length_a   1.000
_cell.length_b   1.000
_cell.length_c   1.000
_cell.angle_alpha   90.00
_cell.angle_beta   90.00
_cell.angle_gamma   90.00
#
_symmetry.space_group_name_H-M   'P 1'
#
loop_
_entity.id
_entity.type
_entity.pdbx_description
1 polymer ?
#
loop_
_entity_poly.entity_id
_entity_poly.type
_entity_poly.pdbx_seq_one_letter_code
_entity_poly.pdbx_strand_id
1 'polypeptide(L)'
;MKRKAKGPFSVIPVVWVFVALSCFFLRLATMWMMEDFSHKWYAHDTHIRIDSLMFSVLIAYLWHYHNLGVWIEKIANYCLVLLGITFLLPAFIFPIELFKWVSVIGVISFYKGSGFLLLAALQMKTSQNKLMQFVGVLGTASYSIYLWHMIVNAWGIALFTRLTGLESFWVYLGVYLSGSFAVGYMMNKLIEWPTLRIRDRLCPTSLAHQTAQDTEPATLLNVPQSSSNTTN
;
A
#
# COMPACT_ATOMS: atom_id res chain seq x y z
N MET A 1 -25.76 18.46 1.76
CA MET A 1 -26.20 17.19 1.13
C MET A 1 -26.14 17.33 -0.39
N LYS A 2 -25.06 16.88 -1.05
CA LYS A 2 -24.96 16.85 -2.52
C LYS A 2 -25.32 15.46 -3.03
N ARG A 3 -26.18 15.45 -4.04
CA ARG A 3 -26.85 14.30 -4.66
C ARG A 3 -25.83 13.28 -5.18
N LYS A 4 -25.94 12.02 -4.72
CA LYS A 4 -25.07 10.88 -5.06
C LYS A 4 -25.37 10.45 -6.52
N ALA A 5 -24.69 11.06 -7.49
CA ALA A 5 -24.70 10.54 -8.85
C ALA A 5 -24.15 9.10 -8.79
N LYS A 6 -24.90 8.12 -9.33
CA LYS A 6 -24.44 6.73 -9.48
C LYS A 6 -23.31 6.72 -10.51
N GLY A 7 -22.10 7.06 -10.07
CA GLY A 7 -20.90 6.91 -10.89
C GLY A 7 -20.64 5.44 -11.19
N PRO A 8 -19.91 5.11 -12.28
CA PRO A 8 -19.60 3.73 -12.65
C PRO A 8 -18.89 2.93 -11.54
N PHE A 9 -18.29 3.63 -10.57
CA PHE A 9 -17.56 3.07 -9.44
C PHE A 9 -18.44 2.72 -8.23
N SER A 10 -19.77 2.94 -8.27
CA SER A 10 -20.67 2.57 -7.15
C SER A 10 -20.78 1.06 -6.93
N VAL A 11 -20.28 0.26 -7.89
CA VAL A 11 -20.27 -1.20 -7.84
C VAL A 11 -19.12 -1.74 -6.97
N ILE A 12 -18.10 -0.94 -6.69
CA ILE A 12 -16.90 -1.37 -5.94
C ILE A 12 -17.21 -1.97 -4.57
N PRO A 13 -18.05 -1.36 -3.69
CA PRO A 13 -18.38 -1.96 -2.41
C PRO A 13 -19.11 -3.30 -2.53
N VAL A 14 -19.96 -3.45 -3.55
CA VAL A 14 -20.71 -4.69 -3.80
C VAL A 14 -19.77 -5.80 -4.25
N VAL A 15 -18.86 -5.49 -5.19
CA VAL A 15 -17.82 -6.43 -5.64
C VAL A 15 -16.91 -6.83 -4.50
N TRP A 16 -16.52 -5.88 -3.65
CA TRP A 16 -15.72 -6.17 -2.47
C TRP A 16 -16.44 -7.14 -1.52
N VAL A 17 -17.72 -6.92 -1.21
CA VAL A 17 -18.49 -7.84 -0.35
C VAL A 17 -18.54 -9.23 -0.98
N PHE A 18 -18.83 -9.32 -2.28
CA PHE A 18 -18.88 -10.60 -2.98
C PHE A 18 -17.55 -11.35 -2.90
N VAL A 19 -16.45 -10.68 -3.24
CA VAL A 19 -15.09 -11.24 -3.20
C VAL A 19 -14.70 -11.64 -1.77
N ALA A 20 -14.98 -10.80 -0.78
CA ALA A 20 -14.65 -11.08 0.61
C ALA A 20 -15.40 -12.30 1.13
N LEU A 21 -16.69 -12.46 0.78
CA LEU A 21 -17.48 -13.63 1.13
C LEU A 21 -16.96 -14.88 0.42
N SER A 22 -16.70 -14.82 -0.90
CA SER A 22 -16.13 -15.93 -1.65
C SER A 22 -14.79 -16.39 -1.08
N CYS A 23 -13.88 -15.47 -0.79
CA CYS A 23 -12.60 -15.77 -0.15
C CYS A 23 -12.78 -16.37 1.25
N PHE A 24 -13.72 -15.85 2.06
CA PHE A 24 -14.00 -16.38 3.39
C PHE A 24 -14.50 -17.83 3.34
N PHE A 25 -15.46 -18.13 2.45
CA PHE A 25 -15.97 -19.49 2.29
C PHE A 25 -14.91 -20.45 1.73
N LEU A 26 -14.10 -20.00 0.77
CA LEU A 26 -12.98 -20.81 0.26
C LEU A 26 -11.96 -21.11 1.36
N ARG A 27 -11.60 -20.14 2.20
CA ARG A 27 -10.71 -20.38 3.34
C ARG A 27 -11.30 -21.36 4.35
N LEU A 28 -12.60 -21.26 4.63
CA LEU A 28 -13.28 -22.20 5.52
C LEU A 28 -13.29 -23.62 4.92
N ALA A 29 -13.54 -23.74 3.61
CA ALA A 29 -13.46 -25.01 2.89
C ALA A 29 -12.05 -25.60 2.90
N THR A 30 -11.01 -24.79 2.65
CA THR A 30 -9.60 -25.22 2.73
C THR A 30 -9.21 -25.69 4.13
N MET A 31 -9.70 -25.00 5.17
CA MET A 31 -9.49 -25.42 6.57
C MET A 31 -10.15 -26.76 6.88
N TRP A 32 -11.31 -27.04 6.29
CA TRP A 32 -12.06 -28.29 6.50
C TRP A 32 -11.55 -29.46 5.65
N MET A 33 -11.11 -29.20 4.41
CA MET A 33 -10.72 -30.24 3.47
C MET A 33 -9.27 -30.70 3.62
N MET A 34 -8.38 -29.87 4.18
CA MET A 34 -6.96 -30.22 4.34
C MET A 34 -6.62 -30.50 5.82
N GLU A 35 -6.38 -31.78 6.12
CA GLU A 35 -5.91 -32.24 7.43
C GLU A 35 -4.42 -31.91 7.65
N ASP A 36 -3.61 -31.92 6.59
CA ASP A 36 -2.18 -31.62 6.67
C ASP A 36 -1.86 -30.15 6.36
N PHE A 37 -1.11 -29.52 7.25
CA PHE A 37 -0.63 -28.15 7.07
C PHE A 37 0.49 -28.11 6.03
N SER A 38 0.28 -27.36 4.94
CA SER A 38 1.30 -27.11 3.93
C SER A 38 1.42 -25.62 3.66
N HIS A 39 2.63 -25.07 3.88
CA HIS A 39 2.96 -23.66 3.68
C HIS A 39 2.58 -23.14 2.28
N LYS A 40 2.60 -23.99 1.24
CA LYS A 40 2.20 -23.59 -0.11
C LYS A 40 0.71 -23.24 -0.20
N TRP A 41 -0.16 -24.13 0.30
CA TRP A 41 -1.61 -23.98 0.18
C TRP A 41 -2.18 -22.90 1.12
N TYR A 42 -1.56 -22.68 2.28
CA TYR A 42 -2.08 -21.72 3.26
C TYR A 42 -1.48 -20.30 3.15
N ALA A 43 -0.36 -20.11 2.44
CA ALA A 43 0.30 -18.81 2.36
C ALA A 43 0.38 -18.20 0.95
N HIS A 44 0.41 -19.02 -0.11
CA HIS A 44 0.71 -18.58 -1.47
C HIS A 44 -0.47 -18.58 -2.44
N ASP A 45 -1.62 -19.14 -2.07
CA ASP A 45 -2.75 -19.18 -2.99
C ASP A 45 -3.38 -17.80 -3.18
N THR A 46 -3.69 -17.47 -4.44
CA THR A 46 -4.25 -16.19 -4.85
C THR A 46 -5.56 -15.87 -4.12
N HIS A 47 -6.40 -16.88 -3.89
CA HIS A 47 -7.67 -16.73 -3.17
C HIS A 47 -7.50 -16.32 -1.70
N ILE A 48 -6.30 -16.46 -1.12
CA ILE A 48 -5.96 -16.01 0.23
C ILE A 48 -5.60 -14.51 0.25
N ARG A 49 -5.35 -13.87 -0.89
CA ARG A 49 -4.87 -12.47 -0.92
C ARG A 49 -5.79 -11.50 -1.63
N ILE A 50 -6.65 -11.98 -2.54
CA ILE A 50 -7.51 -11.10 -3.36
C ILE A 50 -8.45 -10.24 -2.51
N ASP A 51 -9.01 -10.75 -1.41
CA ASP A 51 -9.84 -9.96 -0.49
C ASP A 51 -9.07 -8.80 0.17
N SER A 52 -7.82 -9.03 0.57
CA SER A 52 -6.94 -8.02 1.17
C SER A 52 -6.56 -6.91 0.16
N LEU A 53 -6.37 -7.27 -1.11
CA LEU A 53 -6.14 -6.32 -2.20
C LEU A 53 -7.40 -5.48 -2.45
N MET A 54 -8.57 -6.13 -2.54
CA MET A 54 -9.84 -5.43 -2.73
C MET A 54 -10.18 -4.52 -1.54
N PHE A 55 -9.80 -4.88 -0.32
CA PHE A 55 -9.97 -4.01 0.84
C PHE A 55 -9.16 -2.71 0.72
N SER A 56 -7.94 -2.78 0.19
CA SER A 56 -7.12 -1.59 -0.08
C SER A 56 -7.77 -0.69 -1.16
N VAL A 57 -8.35 -1.30 -2.20
CA VAL A 57 -9.12 -0.58 -3.23
C VAL A 57 -10.37 0.08 -2.63
N LEU A 58 -11.06 -0.60 -1.71
CA LEU A 58 -12.20 -0.05 -1.00
C LEU A 58 -11.81 1.19 -0.17
N ILE A 59 -10.68 1.14 0.55
CA ILE A 59 -10.16 2.30 1.28
C ILE A 59 -9.90 3.46 0.31
N ALA A 60 -9.23 3.21 -0.82
CA ALA A 60 -8.97 4.25 -1.82
C ALA A 60 -10.27 4.85 -2.40
N TYR A 61 -11.27 4.01 -2.69
CA TYR A 61 -12.59 4.45 -3.13
C TYR A 61 -13.28 5.33 -2.06
N LEU A 62 -13.27 4.90 -0.80
CA LEU A 62 -13.89 5.65 0.28
C LEU A 62 -13.17 6.98 0.56
N TRP A 63 -11.85 6.98 0.44
CA TRP A 63 -11.01 8.16 0.55
C TRP A 63 -11.36 9.21 -0.50
N HIS A 64 -11.43 8.81 -1.78
CA HIS A 64 -11.63 9.75 -2.88
C HIS A 64 -13.09 10.15 -3.09
N TYR A 65 -14.05 9.24 -2.95
CA TYR A 65 -15.46 9.47 -3.33
C TYR A 65 -16.41 9.72 -2.15
N HIS A 66 -16.01 9.38 -0.93
CA HIS A 66 -16.92 9.33 0.22
C HIS A 66 -16.47 10.17 1.42
N ASN A 67 -15.51 11.09 1.21
CA ASN A 67 -14.96 11.99 2.23
C ASN A 67 -14.45 11.24 3.48
N LEU A 68 -13.94 10.01 3.33
CA LEU A 68 -13.39 9.25 4.45
C LEU A 68 -12.27 10.04 5.15
N GLY A 69 -11.49 10.84 4.42
CA GLY A 69 -10.48 11.73 4.99
C GLY A 69 -11.03 12.64 6.10
N VAL A 70 -12.17 13.29 5.87
CA VAL A 70 -12.80 14.20 6.85
C VAL A 70 -13.25 13.47 8.12
N TRP A 71 -13.66 12.20 7.99
CA TRP A 71 -14.01 11.37 9.14
C TRP A 71 -12.77 10.92 9.90
N ILE A 72 -11.74 10.52 9.17
CA ILE A 72 -10.50 10.00 9.74
C ILE A 72 -9.70 11.11 10.45
N GLU A 73 -9.73 12.35 9.96
CA GLU A 73 -9.13 13.51 10.64
C GLU A 73 -9.69 13.76 12.05
N LYS A 74 -10.91 13.28 12.35
CA LYS A 74 -11.51 13.37 13.69
C LYS A 74 -10.97 12.32 14.66
N ILE A 75 -10.30 11.28 14.15
CA ILE A 75 -9.77 10.18 14.94
C ILE A 75 -8.28 10.45 15.17
N ALA A 76 -7.87 10.42 16.44
CA ALA A 76 -6.48 10.65 16.79
C ALA A 76 -5.55 9.63 16.11
N ASN A 77 -4.46 10.11 15.50
CA ASN A 77 -3.55 9.26 14.71
C ASN A 77 -2.99 8.07 15.53
N TYR A 78 -2.66 8.30 16.80
CA TYR A 78 -2.17 7.23 17.69
C TYR A 78 -3.20 6.13 17.91
N CYS A 79 -4.50 6.43 17.92
CA CYS A 79 -5.54 5.41 18.03
C CYS A 79 -5.54 4.48 16.81
N LEU A 80 -5.36 5.03 15.61
CA LEU A 80 -5.27 4.23 14.38
C LEU A 80 -4.01 3.36 14.36
N VAL A 81 -2.87 3.90 14.83
CA VAL A 81 -1.64 3.14 14.96
C VAL A 81 -1.80 2.00 15.98
N LEU A 82 -2.36 2.28 17.15
CA LEU A 82 -2.61 1.27 18.18
C LEU A 82 -3.57 0.17 17.69
N LEU A 83 -4.66 0.55 17.03
CA LEU A 83 -5.57 -0.42 16.41
C LEU A 83 -4.85 -1.25 15.35
N GLY A 84 -4.08 -0.61 14.48
CA GLY A 84 -3.29 -1.28 13.45
C GLY A 84 -2.34 -2.34 14.02
N ILE A 85 -1.57 -1.97 15.04
CA ILE A 85 -0.65 -2.87 15.76
C ILE A 85 -1.44 -4.00 16.44
N THR A 86 -2.54 -3.68 17.12
CA THR A 86 -3.37 -4.67 17.83
C THR A 86 -3.90 -5.74 16.88
N PHE A 87 -4.37 -5.35 15.70
CA PHE A 87 -4.87 -6.28 14.69
C PHE A 87 -3.76 -7.07 13.98
N LEU A 88 -2.51 -6.60 13.98
CA LEU A 88 -1.35 -7.33 13.45
C LEU A 88 -0.72 -8.28 14.47
N LEU A 89 -0.89 -8.01 15.77
CA LEU A 89 -0.29 -8.75 16.86
C LEU A 89 -0.52 -10.28 16.82
N PRO A 90 -1.71 -10.80 16.42
CA PRO A 90 -1.93 -12.24 16.34
C PRO A 90 -0.95 -12.98 15.41
N ALA A 91 -0.36 -12.30 14.42
CA ALA A 91 0.65 -12.88 13.52
C ALA A 91 1.92 -13.33 14.26
N PHE A 92 2.24 -12.68 15.37
CA PHE A 92 3.47 -12.90 16.12
C PHE A 92 3.26 -13.79 17.34
N ILE A 93 2.03 -13.87 17.85
CA ILE A 93 1.68 -14.65 19.05
C ILE A 93 1.27 -16.08 18.68
N PHE A 94 0.54 -16.26 17.57
CA PHE A 94 -0.05 -17.54 17.20
C PHE A 94 0.67 -18.13 15.98
N PRO A 95 1.53 -19.16 16.15
CA PRO A 95 2.14 -19.84 15.03
C PRO A 95 1.06 -20.47 14.14
N ILE A 96 1.13 -20.18 12.84
CA ILE A 96 0.15 -20.67 11.86
C ILE A 96 0.14 -22.21 11.78
N GLU A 97 1.27 -22.84 12.10
CA GLU A 97 1.46 -24.29 12.10
C GLU A 97 0.64 -25.00 13.19
N LEU A 98 0.42 -24.32 14.33
CA LEU A 98 -0.32 -24.87 15.46
C LEU A 98 -1.81 -24.49 15.41
N PHE A 99 -2.13 -23.34 14.81
CA PHE A 99 -3.46 -22.76 14.87
C PHE A 99 -4.02 -22.50 13.46
N LYS A 100 -4.66 -23.52 12.88
CA LYS A 100 -5.30 -23.43 11.55
C LYS A 100 -6.27 -22.25 11.40
N TRP A 101 -6.95 -21.84 12.48
CA TRP A 101 -7.87 -20.69 12.48
C TRP A 101 -7.18 -19.36 12.15
N VAL A 102 -5.87 -19.22 12.39
CA VAL A 102 -5.07 -18.04 12.04
C VAL A 102 -5.06 -17.81 10.52
N SER A 103 -5.12 -18.88 9.71
CA SER A 103 -5.22 -18.77 8.26
C SER A 103 -6.51 -18.08 7.77
N VAL A 104 -7.56 -18.06 8.61
CA VAL A 104 -8.86 -17.46 8.29
C VAL A 104 -9.02 -16.10 8.98
N ILE A 105 -9.00 -16.11 10.32
CA ILE A 105 -9.27 -14.92 11.14
C ILE A 105 -8.03 -14.02 11.22
N GLY A 106 -6.84 -14.61 11.24
CA GLY A 106 -5.59 -13.86 11.24
C GLY A 106 -5.45 -13.02 9.98
N VAL A 107 -5.69 -13.60 8.80
CA VAL A 107 -5.63 -12.84 7.53
C VAL A 107 -6.61 -11.66 7.51
N ILE A 108 -7.84 -11.86 8.02
CA ILE A 108 -8.83 -10.78 8.16
C ILE A 108 -8.34 -9.67 9.09
N SER A 109 -7.76 -10.07 10.21
CA SER A 109 -7.18 -9.14 11.17
C SER A 109 -6.02 -8.37 10.55
N PHE A 110 -5.14 -9.03 9.78
CA PHE A 110 -3.94 -8.42 9.21
C PHE A 110 -4.25 -7.39 8.12
N TYR A 111 -5.19 -7.66 7.22
CA TYR A 111 -5.55 -6.66 6.21
C TYR A 111 -6.29 -5.46 6.84
N LYS A 112 -7.09 -5.68 7.91
CA LYS A 112 -7.71 -4.58 8.67
C LYS A 112 -6.66 -3.75 9.40
N GLY A 113 -5.72 -4.41 10.07
CA GLY A 113 -4.63 -3.77 10.80
C GLY A 113 -3.74 -2.93 9.89
N SER A 114 -3.32 -3.48 8.75
CA SER A 114 -2.59 -2.73 7.72
C SER A 114 -3.41 -1.58 7.12
N GLY A 115 -4.72 -1.75 6.93
CA GLY A 115 -5.62 -0.66 6.54
C GLY A 115 -5.66 0.49 7.55
N PHE A 116 -5.71 0.21 8.85
CA PHE A 116 -5.63 1.25 9.89
C PHE A 116 -4.28 1.96 9.90
N LEU A 117 -3.17 1.22 9.74
CA LEU A 117 -1.83 1.83 9.60
C LEU A 117 -1.72 2.70 8.34
N LEU A 118 -2.34 2.28 7.23
CA LEU A 118 -2.41 3.08 6.01
C LEU A 118 -3.18 4.37 6.26
N LEU A 119 -4.35 4.31 6.90
CA LEU A 119 -5.14 5.49 7.25
C LEU A 119 -4.38 6.43 8.21
N ALA A 120 -3.65 5.87 9.17
CA ALA A 120 -2.77 6.63 10.05
C ALA A 120 -1.68 7.36 9.24
N ALA A 121 -1.01 6.64 8.33
CA ALA A 121 0.02 7.22 7.46
C ALA A 121 -0.54 8.32 6.54
N LEU A 122 -1.76 8.16 6.02
CA LEU A 122 -2.42 9.17 5.19
C LEU A 122 -2.76 10.46 5.95
N GLN A 123 -2.96 10.40 7.27
CA GLN A 123 -3.13 11.60 8.10
C GLN A 123 -1.82 12.37 8.34
N MET A 124 -0.68 11.71 8.18
CA MET A 124 0.62 12.34 8.44
C MET A 124 0.97 13.30 7.31
N LYS A 125 0.69 14.58 7.53
CA LYS A 125 1.22 15.66 6.69
C LYS A 125 2.75 15.67 6.83
N THR A 126 3.45 15.89 5.72
CA THR A 126 4.92 15.82 5.56
C THR A 126 5.70 15.94 6.87
N SER A 127 6.37 14.87 7.27
CA SER A 127 7.18 14.85 8.49
C SER A 127 8.57 15.43 8.22
N GLN A 128 9.03 16.33 9.09
CA GLN A 128 10.43 16.81 9.08
C GLN A 128 11.40 15.79 9.70
N ASN A 129 10.90 14.71 10.31
CA ASN A 129 11.74 13.68 10.91
C ASN A 129 12.38 12.80 9.82
N LYS A 130 13.71 12.81 9.75
CA LYS A 130 14.51 12.00 8.81
C LYS A 130 14.19 10.51 8.88
N LEU A 131 13.87 9.97 10.07
CA LEU A 131 13.50 8.56 10.21
C LEU A 131 12.20 8.24 9.48
N MET A 132 11.19 9.12 9.60
CA MET A 132 9.93 8.95 8.89
C MET A 132 10.08 9.10 7.38
N GLN A 133 10.93 10.04 6.94
CA GLN A 133 11.24 10.18 5.52
C GLN A 133 11.94 8.93 4.99
N PHE A 134 12.88 8.36 5.75
CA PHE A 134 13.55 7.12 5.40
C PHE A 134 12.57 5.94 5.29
N VAL A 135 11.67 5.77 6.27
CA VAL A 135 10.60 4.76 6.22
C VAL A 135 9.70 4.96 5.01
N GLY A 136 9.36 6.21 4.68
CA GLY A 136 8.61 6.54 3.46
C GLY A 136 9.34 6.11 2.19
N VAL A 137 10.63 6.43 2.07
CA VAL A 137 11.47 6.01 0.93
C VAL A 137 11.55 4.48 0.85
N LEU A 138 11.73 3.80 1.98
CA LEU A 138 11.77 2.34 2.02
C LEU A 138 10.43 1.74 1.60
N GLY A 139 9.31 2.34 2.02
CA GLY A 139 7.96 1.99 1.59
C GLY A 139 7.78 2.14 0.06
N THR A 140 8.29 3.21 -0.53
CA THR A 140 8.24 3.39 -2.00
C THR A 140 9.10 2.37 -2.75
N ALA A 141 10.20 1.91 -2.17
CA ALA A 141 11.06 0.88 -2.76
C ALA A 141 10.64 -0.56 -2.43
N SER A 142 9.59 -0.74 -1.62
CA SER A 142 9.22 -2.03 -1.04
C SER A 142 8.93 -3.11 -2.08
N TYR A 143 8.29 -2.73 -3.20
CA TYR A 143 7.99 -3.66 -4.29
C TYR A 143 9.26 -4.18 -4.96
N SER A 144 10.17 -3.28 -5.35
CA SER A 144 11.47 -3.66 -5.89
C SER A 144 12.27 -4.52 -4.89
N ILE A 145 12.33 -4.14 -3.60
CA ILE A 145 12.99 -4.96 -2.57
C ILE A 145 12.37 -6.37 -2.50
N TYR A 146 11.05 -6.47 -2.55
CA TYR A 146 10.34 -7.75 -2.56
C TYR A 146 10.65 -8.61 -3.79
N LEU A 147 10.85 -8.05 -4.98
CA LEU A 147 11.23 -8.87 -6.14
C LEU A 147 12.68 -9.36 -6.05
N TRP A 148 13.59 -8.48 -5.63
CA TRP A 148 15.03 -8.75 -5.73
C TRP A 148 15.60 -9.52 -4.54
N HIS A 149 14.93 -9.55 -3.38
CA HIS A 149 15.45 -10.28 -2.21
C HIS A 149 15.65 -11.78 -2.44
N MET A 150 14.81 -12.42 -3.28
CA MET A 150 14.97 -13.84 -3.59
C MET A 150 16.24 -14.11 -4.42
N ILE A 151 16.58 -13.20 -5.33
CA ILE A 151 17.83 -13.27 -6.11
C ILE A 151 19.02 -13.04 -5.19
N VAL A 152 18.94 -12.07 -4.28
CA VAL A 152 19.96 -11.84 -3.25
C VAL A 152 20.14 -13.09 -2.38
N ASN A 153 19.06 -13.74 -1.97
CA ASN A 153 19.12 -14.96 -1.19
C ASN A 153 19.83 -16.09 -1.95
N ALA A 154 19.41 -16.36 -3.19
CA ALA A 154 19.92 -17.48 -3.95
C ALA A 154 21.37 -17.27 -4.47
N TRP A 155 21.70 -16.04 -4.88
CA TRP A 155 22.98 -15.74 -5.55
C TRP A 155 23.92 -14.94 -4.66
N GLY A 156 23.40 -13.92 -3.99
CA GLY A 156 24.18 -13.01 -3.15
C GLY A 156 24.79 -13.73 -1.95
N ILE A 157 24.02 -14.56 -1.26
CA ILE A 157 24.50 -15.32 -0.10
C ILE A 157 25.51 -16.39 -0.55
N ALA A 158 25.20 -17.15 -1.60
CA ALA A 158 26.11 -18.15 -2.14
C ALA A 158 27.46 -17.55 -2.55
N LEU A 159 27.45 -16.37 -3.18
CA LEU A 159 28.67 -15.63 -3.53
C LEU A 159 29.43 -15.16 -2.28
N PHE A 160 28.73 -14.59 -1.30
CA PHE A 160 29.33 -14.10 -0.07
C PHE A 160 30.01 -15.21 0.73
N THR A 161 29.34 -16.35 0.91
CA THR A 161 29.90 -17.52 1.60
C THR A 161 31.12 -18.07 0.86
N ARG A 162 31.09 -18.12 -0.48
CA ARG A 162 32.26 -18.55 -1.27
C ARG A 162 33.47 -17.63 -1.12
N LEU A 163 33.25 -16.33 -0.99
CA LEU A 163 34.33 -15.34 -0.90
C LEU A 163 34.93 -15.22 0.50
N THR A 164 34.10 -15.35 1.54
CA THR A 164 34.52 -15.11 2.94
C THR A 164 34.71 -16.39 3.76
N GLY A 165 34.11 -17.50 3.34
CA GLY A 165 34.07 -18.75 4.10
C GLY A 165 33.26 -18.67 5.41
N LEU A 166 32.57 -17.55 5.67
CA LEU A 166 31.83 -17.35 6.91
C LEU A 166 30.42 -17.96 6.80
N GLU A 167 30.20 -19.02 7.56
CA GLU A 167 28.90 -19.68 7.70
C GLU A 167 28.33 -19.44 9.10
N SER A 168 27.80 -18.23 9.31
CA SER A 168 27.11 -17.89 10.56
C SER A 168 25.73 -17.34 10.25
N PHE A 169 24.73 -17.73 11.05
CA PHE A 169 23.35 -17.25 10.90
C PHE A 169 23.25 -15.72 10.95
N TRP A 170 24.02 -15.06 11.83
CA TRP A 170 24.02 -13.60 11.95
C TRP A 170 24.64 -12.91 10.74
N VAL A 171 25.67 -13.53 10.16
CA VAL A 171 26.30 -13.07 8.91
C VAL A 171 25.33 -13.25 7.75
N TYR A 172 24.69 -14.42 7.64
CA TYR A 172 23.62 -14.68 6.68
C TYR A 172 22.52 -13.63 6.78
N LEU A 173 21.98 -13.39 7.99
CA LEU A 173 20.89 -12.44 8.22
C LEU A 173 21.30 -11.02 7.86
N GLY A 174 22.50 -10.60 8.26
CA GLY A 174 23.06 -9.29 7.96
C GLY A 174 23.24 -9.06 6.47
N VAL A 175 23.87 -10.02 5.77
CA VAL A 175 24.10 -9.95 4.31
C VAL A 175 22.78 -10.01 3.55
N TYR A 176 21.87 -10.88 3.95
CA TYR A 176 20.56 -11.00 3.34
C TYR A 176 19.74 -9.70 3.46
N LEU A 177 19.60 -9.15 4.67
CA LEU A 177 18.84 -7.92 4.89
C LEU A 177 19.48 -6.72 4.19
N SER A 178 20.79 -6.50 4.42
CA SER A 178 21.50 -5.36 3.83
C SER A 178 21.57 -5.47 2.30
N GLY A 179 21.86 -6.65 1.77
CA GLY A 179 21.89 -6.93 0.34
C GLY A 179 20.52 -6.75 -0.31
N SER A 180 19.45 -7.23 0.32
CA SER A 180 18.09 -7.08 -0.21
C SER A 180 17.64 -5.62 -0.26
N PHE A 181 17.95 -4.84 0.78
CA PHE A 181 17.67 -3.40 0.77
C PHE A 181 18.52 -2.66 -0.26
N ALA A 182 19.82 -2.94 -0.33
CA ALA A 182 20.72 -2.27 -1.26
C ALA A 182 20.36 -2.57 -2.72
N VAL A 183 20.26 -3.85 -3.09
CA VAL A 183 19.94 -4.27 -4.46
C VAL A 183 18.52 -3.83 -4.82
N GLY A 184 17.54 -4.05 -3.94
CA GLY A 184 16.17 -3.63 -4.17
C GLY A 184 16.03 -2.13 -4.40
N TYR A 185 16.69 -1.31 -3.59
CA TYR A 185 16.70 0.15 -3.76
C TYR A 185 17.40 0.59 -5.05
N MET A 186 18.54 -0.03 -5.39
CA MET A 186 19.23 0.23 -6.64
C MET A 186 18.35 -0.10 -7.85
N MET A 187 17.66 -1.25 -7.83
CA MET A 187 16.80 -1.67 -8.93
C MET A 187 15.54 -0.81 -9.06
N ASN A 188 14.98 -0.32 -7.95
CA ASN A 188 13.93 0.70 -8.00
C ASN A 188 14.41 1.92 -8.81
N LYS A 189 15.60 2.43 -8.50
CA LYS A 189 16.14 3.61 -9.19
C LYS A 189 16.52 3.35 -10.65
N LEU A 190 17.05 2.17 -10.95
CA LEU A 190 17.55 1.81 -12.29
C LEU A 190 16.47 1.32 -13.26
N ILE A 191 15.40 0.69 -12.75
CA ILE A 191 14.39 0.06 -13.61
C ILE A 191 13.02 0.71 -13.41
N GLU A 192 12.55 0.79 -12.16
CA GLU A 192 11.19 1.24 -11.85
C GLU A 192 11.01 2.72 -12.22
N TRP A 193 11.93 3.60 -11.78
CA TRP A 193 11.89 5.03 -12.10
C TRP A 193 11.91 5.37 -13.60
N PRO A 194 12.84 4.86 -14.43
CA PRO A 194 12.82 5.14 -15.86
C PRO A 194 11.59 4.55 -16.54
N THR A 195 11.13 3.37 -16.13
CA THR A 195 9.92 2.75 -16.70
C THR A 195 8.69 3.62 -16.42
N LEU A 196 8.55 4.14 -15.20
CA LEU A 196 7.48 5.09 -14.85
C LEU A 196 7.57 6.37 -15.68
N ARG A 197 8.77 6.94 -15.86
CA ARG A 197 8.96 8.12 -16.71
C ARG A 197 8.59 7.89 -18.17
N ILE A 198 8.92 6.71 -18.71
CA ILE A 198 8.54 6.33 -20.07
C ILE A 198 7.02 6.18 -20.17
N ARG A 199 6.39 5.48 -19.22
CA ARG A 199 4.93 5.34 -19.15
C ARG A 199 4.24 6.70 -19.12
N ASP A 200 4.69 7.60 -18.26
CA ASP A 200 4.06 8.92 -18.08
C ASP A 200 4.21 9.80 -19.33
N ARG A 201 5.27 9.57 -20.13
CA ARG A 201 5.46 10.23 -21.44
C ARG A 201 4.58 9.63 -22.54
N LEU A 202 4.37 8.31 -22.55
CA LEU A 202 3.58 7.61 -23.56
C LEU A 202 2.07 7.69 -23.30
N CYS A 203 1.65 7.74 -22.04
CA CYS A 203 0.26 7.81 -21.60
C CYS A 203 0.06 9.02 -20.67
N PRO A 204 0.13 10.26 -21.20
CA PRO A 204 -0.12 11.46 -20.40
C PRO A 204 -1.53 11.40 -19.81
N THR A 205 -1.61 11.40 -18.48
CA THR A 205 -2.91 11.38 -17.79
C THR A 205 -3.50 12.79 -17.88
N SER A 206 -4.72 12.90 -18.43
CA SER A 206 -5.44 14.17 -18.63
C SER A 206 -5.58 15.03 -17.35
N LEU A 207 -5.46 14.42 -16.16
CA LEU A 207 -5.41 15.10 -14.86
C LEU A 207 -4.20 16.04 -14.68
N ALA A 208 -3.05 15.74 -15.30
CA ALA A 208 -1.88 16.63 -15.24
C ALA A 208 -2.16 17.95 -15.99
N HIS A 209 -3.05 17.94 -16.98
CA HIS A 209 -3.46 19.12 -17.71
C HIS A 209 -4.42 20.02 -16.89
N GLN A 210 -5.25 19.42 -16.02
CA GLN A 210 -6.14 20.16 -15.12
C GLN A 210 -5.37 20.85 -13.98
N THR A 211 -4.37 20.18 -13.38
CA THR A 211 -3.54 20.83 -12.35
C THR A 211 -2.73 22.00 -12.92
N ALA A 212 -2.27 21.91 -14.17
CA ALA A 212 -1.60 23.03 -14.85
C ALA A 212 -2.53 24.22 -15.12
N GLN A 213 -3.82 23.99 -15.41
CA GLN A 213 -4.82 25.05 -15.61
C GLN A 213 -5.29 25.70 -14.29
N ASP A 214 -5.41 24.93 -13.21
CA ASP A 214 -5.79 25.47 -11.89
C ASP A 214 -4.66 26.29 -11.22
N THR A 215 -3.43 26.20 -11.73
CA THR A 215 -2.28 26.99 -11.24
C THR A 215 -2.04 28.27 -12.06
N GLU A 216 -2.85 28.56 -13.08
CA GLU A 216 -2.80 29.85 -13.77
C GLU A 216 -3.61 30.87 -12.94
N PRO A 217 -2.97 31.82 -12.21
CA PRO A 217 -3.69 32.73 -11.35
C PRO A 217 -4.60 33.62 -12.20
N ALA A 218 -5.82 33.80 -11.71
CA ALA A 218 -6.84 34.72 -12.19
C ALA A 218 -6.37 36.19 -12.14
N THR A 219 -5.37 36.55 -12.95
CA THR A 219 -4.76 37.89 -12.97
C THR A 219 -5.14 38.70 -14.22
N LEU A 220 -5.94 38.16 -15.16
CA LEU A 220 -6.27 38.86 -16.42
C LEU A 220 -7.74 39.29 -16.58
N LEU A 221 -8.56 39.35 -15.53
CA LEU A 221 -9.95 39.84 -15.62
C LEU A 221 -10.31 40.94 -14.62
N ASN A 222 -9.38 41.85 -14.33
CA ASN A 222 -9.72 43.10 -13.63
C ASN A 222 -9.06 44.31 -14.31
N VAL A 223 -9.54 44.63 -15.50
CA VAL A 223 -9.35 45.96 -16.11
C VAL A 223 -10.55 46.81 -15.68
N PRO A 224 -10.40 47.84 -14.82
CA PRO A 224 -11.48 48.75 -14.53
C PRO A 224 -11.75 49.59 -15.78
N GLN A 225 -12.98 49.53 -16.31
CA GLN A 225 -13.42 50.49 -17.31
C GLN A 225 -13.55 51.87 -16.64
N SER A 226 -12.62 52.76 -16.97
CA SER A 226 -12.70 54.19 -16.66
C SER A 226 -13.88 54.80 -17.43
N SER A 227 -14.91 55.21 -16.70
CA SER A 227 -16.00 56.05 -17.18
C SER A 227 -15.56 57.51 -17.20
N SER A 228 -15.21 58.03 -18.38
CA SER A 228 -15.11 59.46 -18.62
C SER A 228 -16.51 60.04 -18.86
N ASN A 229 -17.15 60.51 -17.78
CA ASN A 229 -18.28 61.44 -17.86
C ASN A 229 -17.73 62.85 -18.07
N THR A 230 -17.91 63.39 -19.27
CA THR A 230 -17.72 64.81 -19.58
C THR A 230 -19.05 65.37 -20.06
N THR A 231 -19.68 66.19 -19.22
CA THR A 231 -20.67 67.19 -19.63
C THR A 231 -20.52 68.41 -18.74
N ASN A 232 -20.50 69.56 -19.43
CA ASN A 232 -20.49 70.96 -18.98
C ASN A 232 -19.13 71.59 -18.67
#